data_AF-C1MJM0-F1
#
_entry.id   AF-C1MJM0-F1
#
_cell.length_a   1.000
_cell.length_b   1.000
_cell.length_c   1.000
_cell.angle_alpha   90.00
_cell.angle_beta   90.00
_cell.angle_gamma   90.00
#
_symmetry.space_group_name_H-M   'P 1'
#
loop_
_entity.id
_entity.type
_entity.pdbx_description
1 polymer ?
#
loop_
_entity_poly.entity_id
_entity_poly.type
_entity_poly.pdbx_seq_one_letter_code
_entity_poly.pdbx_strand_id
1 'polypeptide(L)'
;MSATAGPRVALLPHRARARARATRASASSNPPAASSAASAATSTSTTPSSLPGAPTPTQLYAADARQTRYGANVARYLVDLHDHPPGATFNFCGGMMFGLVLSDALRSHLATVAANGESDPAQPVPHTAHRMASLPEYARDASADDATIFHGREIRGVTGARGGVSMVIHLSLANGEDPEGWTSGEREDYAGWLSDRQRRWRDGNVFAEEGFAGFKQKFGEDAFTLHHRFYLHRDMQGGFWLSAEDGCEGVAEEAKPRGRDFGGGASIFGR
;
A
#
# COMPACT_ATOMS: atom_id res chain seq x y z
N MET A 1 -31.65 53.55 32.49
CA MET A 1 -32.76 52.89 31.77
C MET A 1 -32.80 53.47 30.37
N SER A 2 -32.41 52.70 29.34
CA SER A 2 -32.71 53.05 27.95
C SER A 2 -32.64 51.78 27.09
N ALA A 3 -33.63 51.66 26.22
CA ALA A 3 -34.10 50.47 25.52
C ALA A 3 -33.29 50.17 24.24
N THR A 4 -33.37 48.94 23.73
CA THR A 4 -33.96 48.66 22.40
C THR A 4 -34.07 47.16 22.11
N ALA A 5 -35.09 46.83 21.32
CA ALA A 5 -35.62 45.49 21.07
C ALA A 5 -35.22 44.93 19.68
N GLY A 6 -35.04 43.60 19.64
CA GLY A 6 -35.36 42.69 18.52
C GLY A 6 -34.39 42.60 17.32
N PRO A 7 -34.62 41.65 16.38
CA PRO A 7 -35.42 40.43 16.45
C PRO A 7 -34.68 39.14 15.99
N ARG A 8 -35.34 38.00 16.27
CA ARG A 8 -35.03 36.64 15.80
C ARG A 8 -35.24 36.52 14.28
N VAL A 9 -34.35 35.79 13.60
CA VAL A 9 -34.58 35.29 12.23
C VAL A 9 -34.50 33.76 12.21
N ALA A 10 -35.41 33.19 11.45
CA ALA A 10 -35.85 31.80 11.46
C ALA A 10 -34.99 30.84 10.63
N LEU A 11 -35.07 29.56 11.02
CA LEU A 11 -34.66 28.41 10.23
C LEU A 11 -35.44 28.31 8.91
N LEU A 12 -34.73 27.96 7.83
CA LEU A 12 -35.30 27.44 6.59
C LEU A 12 -34.63 26.09 6.27
N PRO A 13 -35.39 25.01 6.03
CA PRO A 13 -34.85 23.76 5.49
C PRO A 13 -34.84 23.77 3.95
N HIS A 14 -33.70 23.39 3.37
CA HIS A 14 -33.57 23.15 1.93
C HIS A 14 -34.33 21.88 1.52
N ARG A 15 -35.36 22.07 0.69
CA ARG A 15 -36.08 20.99 0.00
C ARG A 15 -35.26 20.50 -1.21
N ALA A 16 -34.93 19.21 -1.20
CA ALA A 16 -34.49 18.46 -2.36
C ALA A 16 -35.62 18.36 -3.41
N ARG A 17 -35.29 18.58 -4.69
CA ARG A 17 -36.17 18.29 -5.84
C ARG A 17 -35.49 17.22 -6.70
N ALA A 18 -35.85 15.96 -6.47
CA ALA A 18 -35.66 14.89 -7.44
C ALA A 18 -36.81 14.95 -8.46
N ARG A 19 -36.50 15.03 -9.75
CA ARG A 19 -37.46 14.83 -10.83
C ARG A 19 -37.22 13.46 -11.46
N ALA A 20 -38.13 12.53 -11.19
CA ALA A 20 -38.33 11.35 -12.01
C ALA A 20 -39.03 11.74 -13.32
N ARG A 21 -38.62 11.16 -14.45
CA ARG A 21 -39.44 11.09 -15.66
C ARG A 21 -39.33 9.70 -16.26
N ALA A 22 -40.44 8.99 -16.23
CA ALA A 22 -40.68 7.76 -16.96
C ALA A 22 -41.60 8.03 -18.17
N THR A 23 -41.71 7.01 -19.03
CA THR A 23 -42.58 6.81 -20.20
C THR A 23 -41.97 7.31 -21.53
N ARG A 24 -42.08 6.59 -22.66
CA ARG A 24 -42.86 5.41 -23.04
C ARG A 24 -42.27 4.76 -24.31
N ALA A 25 -42.60 3.49 -24.51
CA ALA A 25 -42.19 2.60 -25.60
C ALA A 25 -42.70 2.96 -27.01
N SER A 26 -42.01 2.43 -28.02
CA SER A 26 -42.60 2.04 -29.31
C SER A 26 -41.97 0.71 -29.77
N ALA A 27 -42.84 -0.25 -30.09
CA ALA A 27 -42.51 -1.59 -30.58
C ALA A 27 -42.58 -1.63 -32.11
N SER A 28 -41.77 -2.50 -32.74
CA SER A 28 -42.05 -3.08 -34.06
C SER A 28 -41.21 -4.35 -34.29
N SER A 29 -41.92 -5.48 -34.46
CA SER A 29 -41.69 -6.74 -35.23
C SER A 29 -40.36 -6.91 -36.02
N ASN A 30 -39.74 -8.08 -36.22
CA ASN A 30 -40.06 -9.53 -36.15
C ASN A 30 -38.73 -10.35 -36.06
N PRO A 31 -38.74 -11.63 -35.63
CA PRO A 31 -37.54 -12.47 -35.52
C PRO A 31 -37.31 -13.40 -36.73
N PRO A 32 -36.09 -13.94 -36.90
CA PRO A 32 -35.99 -15.32 -37.36
C PRO A 32 -35.00 -16.21 -36.58
N ALA A 33 -35.40 -17.47 -36.52
CA ALA A 33 -34.61 -18.70 -36.49
C ALA A 33 -33.70 -18.99 -35.28
N ALA A 34 -34.12 -20.01 -34.53
CA ALA A 34 -33.33 -20.80 -33.62
C ALA A 34 -32.12 -21.45 -34.33
N SER A 35 -30.98 -21.44 -33.64
CA SER A 35 -29.93 -22.45 -33.81
C SER A 35 -29.30 -22.70 -32.45
N SER A 36 -29.69 -23.83 -31.88
CA SER A 36 -29.09 -24.41 -30.68
C SER A 36 -27.69 -24.92 -31.02
N ALA A 37 -26.66 -24.28 -30.46
CA ALA A 37 -25.36 -24.87 -30.28
C ALA A 37 -25.04 -24.82 -28.79
N ALA A 38 -25.35 -25.92 -28.10
CA ALA A 38 -24.92 -26.14 -26.73
C ALA A 38 -23.41 -26.39 -26.74
N SER A 39 -22.63 -25.31 -26.58
CA SER A 39 -21.22 -25.44 -26.23
C SER A 39 -21.15 -25.92 -24.78
N ALA A 40 -20.79 -27.19 -24.60
CA ALA A 40 -20.40 -27.72 -23.32
C ALA A 40 -19.18 -26.93 -22.82
N ALA A 41 -19.43 -25.96 -21.95
CA ALA A 41 -18.39 -25.32 -21.17
C ALA A 41 -17.93 -26.35 -20.15
N THR A 42 -16.84 -27.04 -20.48
CA THR A 42 -16.05 -27.80 -19.49
C THR A 42 -15.61 -26.81 -18.44
N SER A 43 -16.31 -26.77 -17.31
CA SER A 43 -15.88 -26.07 -16.11
C SER A 43 -14.62 -26.78 -15.60
N THR A 44 -13.46 -26.36 -16.09
CA THR A 44 -12.21 -26.60 -15.38
C THR A 44 -12.30 -25.82 -14.08
N SER A 45 -12.67 -26.53 -13.01
CA SER A 45 -12.46 -26.07 -11.65
C SER A 45 -10.95 -25.95 -11.44
N THR A 46 -10.41 -24.77 -11.73
CA THR A 46 -9.03 -24.43 -11.37
C THR A 46 -9.02 -24.30 -9.86
N THR A 47 -8.61 -25.36 -9.18
CA THR A 47 -8.18 -25.29 -7.78
C THR A 47 -7.18 -24.15 -7.65
N PRO A 48 -7.25 -23.33 -6.58
CA PRO A 48 -6.29 -22.26 -6.37
C PRO A 48 -4.89 -22.87 -6.31
N SER A 49 -4.09 -22.51 -7.31
CA SER A 49 -2.73 -23.01 -7.47
C SER A 49 -1.87 -22.30 -6.42
N SER A 50 -1.70 -22.94 -5.27
CA SER A 50 -0.67 -22.53 -4.33
C SER A 50 0.68 -22.67 -5.05
N LEU A 51 1.40 -21.56 -5.22
CA LEU A 51 2.69 -21.57 -5.89
C LEU A 51 3.65 -22.51 -5.14
N PRO A 52 4.32 -23.44 -5.85
CA PRO A 52 5.19 -24.40 -5.18
C PRO A 52 6.41 -23.71 -4.57
N GLY A 53 6.69 -24.05 -3.31
CA GLY A 53 7.90 -23.71 -2.57
C GLY A 53 8.06 -22.23 -2.21
N ALA A 54 9.05 -21.94 -1.37
CA ALA A 54 9.50 -20.57 -1.08
C ALA A 54 10.12 -19.93 -2.34
N PRO A 55 9.94 -18.62 -2.56
CA PRO A 55 10.54 -17.94 -3.71
C PRO A 55 12.06 -17.86 -3.59
N THR A 56 12.74 -17.98 -4.72
CA THR A 56 14.16 -17.66 -4.84
C THR A 56 14.37 -16.14 -4.93
N PRO A 57 15.56 -15.60 -4.58
CA PRO A 57 15.86 -14.18 -4.75
C PRO A 57 15.62 -13.69 -6.19
N THR A 58 15.99 -14.48 -7.20
CA THR A 58 15.74 -14.13 -8.60
C THR A 58 14.25 -13.95 -8.90
N GLN A 59 13.38 -14.79 -8.34
CA GLN A 59 11.93 -14.67 -8.52
C GLN A 59 11.33 -13.46 -7.81
N LEU A 60 12.00 -12.90 -6.78
CA LEU A 60 11.55 -11.68 -6.13
C LEU A 60 12.01 -10.44 -6.91
N TYR A 61 13.29 -10.39 -7.28
CA TYR A 61 13.92 -9.16 -7.74
C TYR A 61 13.95 -9.00 -9.27
N ALA A 62 14.11 -10.09 -10.04
CA ALA A 62 14.17 -10.01 -11.51
C ALA A 62 12.77 -9.97 -12.13
N ALA A 63 12.53 -9.01 -13.03
CA ALA A 63 11.20 -8.76 -13.61
C ALA A 63 10.59 -9.98 -14.30
N ASP A 64 11.33 -10.64 -15.20
CA ASP A 64 10.82 -11.78 -15.96
C ASP A 64 10.56 -13.00 -15.07
N ALA A 65 11.44 -13.26 -14.10
CA ALA A 65 11.29 -14.37 -13.17
C ALA A 65 10.11 -14.13 -12.20
N ARG A 66 9.92 -12.89 -11.75
CA ARG A 66 8.75 -12.48 -10.97
C ARG A 66 7.46 -12.64 -11.77
N GLN A 67 7.41 -12.14 -13.00
CA GLN A 67 6.23 -12.28 -13.86
C GLN A 67 5.90 -13.75 -14.15
N THR A 68 6.92 -14.58 -14.37
CA THR A 68 6.76 -16.03 -14.60
C THR A 68 6.19 -16.74 -13.37
N ARG A 69 6.61 -16.34 -12.15
CA ARG A 69 6.15 -16.97 -10.91
C ARG A 69 4.76 -16.49 -10.49
N TYR A 70 4.52 -15.18 -10.53
CA TYR A 70 3.36 -14.58 -9.88
C TYR A 70 2.24 -14.19 -10.84
N GLY A 71 2.51 -14.01 -12.14
CA GLY A 71 1.47 -13.57 -13.08
C GLY A 71 0.83 -12.25 -12.64
N ALA A 72 -0.51 -12.25 -12.52
CA ALA A 72 -1.28 -11.15 -11.93
C ALA A 72 -1.55 -11.31 -10.41
N ASN A 73 -0.99 -12.32 -9.74
CA ASN A 73 -1.16 -12.55 -8.30
C ASN A 73 -0.20 -11.68 -7.48
N VAL A 74 -0.43 -10.36 -7.53
CA VAL A 74 0.40 -9.37 -6.85
C VAL A 74 0.29 -9.50 -5.33
N ALA A 75 -0.88 -9.89 -4.81
CA ALA A 75 -1.07 -10.16 -3.39
C ALA A 75 -0.09 -11.22 -2.88
N ARG A 76 0.08 -12.33 -3.64
CA ARG A 76 1.03 -13.38 -3.26
C ARG A 76 2.47 -12.87 -3.27
N TYR A 77 2.82 -12.02 -4.23
CA TYR A 77 4.15 -11.44 -4.31
C TYR A 77 4.47 -10.54 -3.10
N LEU A 78 3.53 -9.68 -2.67
CA LEU A 78 3.72 -8.85 -1.47
C LEU A 78 3.89 -9.68 -0.19
N VAL A 79 3.10 -10.74 -0.01
CA VAL A 79 3.23 -11.67 1.11
C VAL A 79 4.59 -12.36 1.07
N ASP A 80 5.02 -12.84 -0.10
CA ASP A 80 6.31 -13.49 -0.29
C ASP A 80 7.49 -12.54 -0.01
N LEU A 81 7.41 -11.26 -0.39
CA LEU A 81 8.42 -10.25 -0.04
C LEU A 81 8.56 -10.04 1.47
N HIS A 82 7.43 -10.01 2.18
CA HIS A 82 7.39 -9.88 3.64
C HIS A 82 7.94 -11.11 4.37
N ASP A 83 7.57 -12.30 3.90
CA ASP A 83 7.94 -13.58 4.51
C ASP A 83 9.35 -14.05 4.13
N HIS A 84 9.92 -13.55 3.04
CA HIS A 84 11.25 -13.95 2.58
C HIS A 84 12.32 -13.63 3.63
N PRO A 85 13.13 -14.60 4.11
CA PRO A 85 14.26 -14.33 4.99
C PRO A 85 15.48 -13.86 4.18
N PRO A 86 16.23 -12.82 4.62
CA PRO A 86 16.13 -12.08 5.88
C PRO A 86 15.10 -10.93 5.89
N GLY A 87 14.36 -10.75 4.80
CA GLY A 87 13.38 -9.69 4.52
C GLY A 87 13.68 -9.10 3.16
N ALA A 88 12.66 -8.82 2.35
CA ALA A 88 12.87 -8.01 1.16
C ALA A 88 13.15 -6.56 1.53
N THR A 89 14.06 -5.92 0.79
CA THR A 89 14.36 -4.50 0.95
C THR A 89 14.02 -3.72 -0.32
N PHE A 90 13.75 -2.43 -0.14
CA PHE A 90 13.48 -1.48 -1.19
C PHE A 90 14.48 -0.34 -1.09
N ASN A 91 15.11 -0.01 -2.22
CA ASN A 91 16.07 1.08 -2.31
C ASN A 91 15.36 2.40 -2.66
N PHE A 92 14.94 3.14 -1.64
CA PHE A 92 14.29 4.44 -1.79
C PHE A 92 15.31 5.57 -1.97
N CYS A 93 14.93 6.58 -2.76
CA CYS A 93 15.65 7.85 -2.90
C CYS A 93 17.14 7.74 -3.28
N GLY A 94 17.53 6.66 -3.98
CA GLY A 94 18.89 6.50 -4.50
C GLY A 94 19.94 6.08 -3.46
N GLY A 95 19.55 5.38 -2.39
CA GLY A 95 20.52 4.75 -1.48
C GLY A 95 20.01 4.43 -0.09
N MET A 96 18.74 4.73 0.23
CA MET A 96 18.15 4.40 1.53
C MET A 96 17.40 3.07 1.44
N MET A 97 17.94 2.05 2.11
CA MET A 97 17.35 0.72 2.12
C MET A 97 16.28 0.61 3.22
N PHE A 98 15.06 0.27 2.82
CA PHE A 98 13.94 0.01 3.72
C PHE A 98 13.52 -1.45 3.64
N GLY A 99 13.40 -2.15 4.76
CA GLY A 99 12.74 -3.46 4.79
C GLY A 99 11.23 -3.31 4.55
N LEU A 100 10.58 -4.32 3.97
CA LEU A 100 9.11 -4.37 3.90
C LEU A 100 8.54 -5.14 5.10
N VAL A 101 7.62 -4.51 5.83
CA VAL A 101 6.84 -5.14 6.89
C VAL A 101 5.37 -4.92 6.59
N LEU A 102 4.57 -5.98 6.61
CA LEU A 102 3.12 -5.89 6.56
C LEU A 102 2.60 -6.02 7.99
N SER A 103 1.53 -5.30 8.33
CA SER A 103 0.76 -5.62 9.53
C SER A 103 0.19 -7.03 9.41
N ASP A 104 -0.10 -7.67 10.55
CA ASP A 104 -0.66 -9.02 10.55
C ASP A 104 -2.03 -9.05 9.83
N ALA A 105 -2.83 -7.99 9.98
CA ALA A 105 -4.11 -7.84 9.31
C ALA A 105 -3.96 -7.73 7.79
N LEU A 106 -3.07 -6.85 7.30
CA LEU A 106 -2.83 -6.71 5.86
C LEU A 106 -2.22 -7.97 5.26
N ARG A 107 -1.25 -8.59 5.94
CA ARG A 107 -0.66 -9.86 5.51
C ARG A 107 -1.72 -10.95 5.37
N SER A 108 -2.61 -11.08 6.35
CA SER A 108 -3.71 -12.06 6.33
C SER A 108 -4.71 -11.77 5.21
N HIS A 109 -5.06 -10.49 5.01
CA HIS A 109 -5.92 -10.06 3.91
C HIS A 109 -5.32 -10.44 2.55
N LEU A 110 -4.07 -10.05 2.30
CA LEU A 110 -3.37 -10.34 1.04
C LEU A 110 -3.16 -11.84 0.84
N ALA A 111 -2.92 -12.62 1.90
CA ALA A 111 -2.85 -14.08 1.79
C ALA A 111 -4.19 -14.70 1.35
N THR A 112 -5.31 -14.13 1.77
CA THR A 112 -6.66 -14.56 1.34
C THR A 112 -6.91 -14.21 -0.12
N VAL A 113 -6.64 -12.95 -0.51
CA VAL A 113 -6.74 -12.51 -1.92
C VAL A 113 -5.85 -13.36 -2.83
N ALA A 114 -4.63 -13.64 -2.39
CA ALA A 114 -3.69 -14.51 -3.10
C ALA A 114 -4.22 -15.93 -3.29
N ALA A 115 -4.91 -16.48 -2.29
CA ALA A 115 -5.51 -17.81 -2.35
C ALA A 115 -6.75 -17.87 -3.25
N ASN A 116 -7.47 -16.77 -3.44
CA ASN A 116 -8.59 -16.68 -4.38
C ASN A 116 -8.12 -16.59 -5.85
N GLY A 117 -6.87 -16.20 -6.07
CA GLY A 117 -6.18 -16.26 -7.36
C GLY A 117 -6.10 -14.94 -8.11
N GLU A 118 -5.56 -15.00 -9.33
CA GLU A 118 -5.21 -13.84 -10.17
C GLU A 118 -6.41 -12.98 -10.59
N SER A 119 -7.63 -13.53 -10.54
CA SER A 119 -8.85 -12.83 -10.93
C SER A 119 -9.64 -12.27 -9.75
N ASP A 120 -9.10 -12.36 -8.52
CA ASP A 120 -9.75 -11.73 -7.37
C ASP A 120 -9.78 -10.20 -7.56
N PRO A 121 -10.95 -9.55 -7.43
CA PRO A 121 -11.07 -8.10 -7.63
C PRO A 121 -10.31 -7.25 -6.60
N ALA A 122 -9.89 -7.83 -5.47
CA ALA A 122 -9.07 -7.19 -4.46
C ALA A 122 -7.55 -7.40 -4.70
N GLN A 123 -7.14 -7.97 -5.84
CA GLN A 123 -5.72 -8.02 -6.20
C GLN A 123 -5.13 -6.60 -6.25
N PRO A 124 -3.97 -6.36 -5.61
CA PRO A 124 -3.25 -5.11 -5.76
C PRO A 124 -2.95 -4.79 -7.22
N VAL A 125 -3.08 -3.52 -7.60
CA VAL A 125 -2.97 -3.06 -8.98
C VAL A 125 -1.72 -2.19 -9.16
N PRO A 126 -0.65 -2.69 -9.79
CA PRO A 126 0.49 -1.87 -10.17
C PRO A 126 0.11 -0.85 -11.25
N HIS A 127 0.46 0.40 -11.02
CA HIS A 127 0.23 1.51 -11.94
C HIS A 127 1.47 1.81 -12.78
N THR A 128 1.30 2.42 -13.94
CA THR A 128 2.42 2.95 -14.76
C THR A 128 2.77 4.40 -14.43
N ALA A 129 2.05 5.02 -13.49
CA ALA A 129 2.25 6.41 -13.11
C ALA A 129 3.42 6.55 -12.13
N HIS A 130 4.36 7.45 -12.41
CA HIS A 130 5.51 7.77 -11.54
C HIS A 130 5.17 8.65 -10.33
N ARG A 131 3.94 9.17 -10.26
CA ARG A 131 3.47 10.01 -9.16
C ARG A 131 2.04 9.65 -8.82
N MET A 132 1.74 9.54 -7.53
CA MET A 132 0.38 9.28 -7.05
C MET A 132 -0.62 10.33 -7.55
N ALA A 133 -0.20 11.60 -7.65
CA ALA A 133 -1.02 12.69 -8.17
C ALA A 133 -1.46 12.54 -9.64
N SER A 134 -0.90 11.57 -10.36
CA SER A 134 -1.27 11.22 -11.74
C SER A 134 -2.19 9.99 -11.82
N LEU A 135 -2.53 9.37 -10.68
CA LEU A 135 -3.49 8.28 -10.64
C LEU A 135 -4.91 8.79 -10.92
N PRO A 136 -5.75 7.98 -11.59
CA PRO A 136 -7.17 8.25 -11.68
C PRO A 136 -7.76 8.44 -10.27
N GLU A 137 -8.69 9.38 -10.14
CA GLU A 137 -9.43 9.62 -8.89
C GLU A 137 -8.56 10.05 -7.69
N TYR A 138 -7.30 10.44 -7.93
CA TYR A 138 -6.44 10.98 -6.89
C TYR A 138 -7.08 12.18 -6.19
N ALA A 139 -7.21 12.06 -4.87
CA ALA A 139 -7.63 13.12 -3.98
C ALA A 139 -6.56 13.34 -2.90
N ARG A 140 -6.41 14.59 -2.46
CA ARG A 140 -5.50 14.97 -1.36
C ARG A 140 -6.21 14.74 -0.02
N ASP A 141 -6.40 13.47 0.31
CA ASP A 141 -7.03 13.01 1.55
C ASP A 141 -6.41 11.69 2.03
N ALA A 142 -6.85 11.20 3.19
CA ALA A 142 -6.33 10.00 3.81
C ALA A 142 -6.92 8.70 3.23
N SER A 143 -7.67 8.72 2.12
CA SER A 143 -8.33 7.51 1.62
C SER A 143 -7.35 6.51 1.01
N ALA A 144 -7.60 5.23 1.26
CA ALA A 144 -6.86 4.08 0.73
C ALA A 144 -7.82 2.88 0.62
N ASP A 145 -7.50 1.92 -0.24
CA ASP A 145 -8.39 0.81 -0.59
C ASP A 145 -7.77 -0.58 -0.48
N ASP A 146 -6.49 -0.67 -0.10
CA ASP A 146 -5.69 -1.90 0.00
C ASP A 146 -5.48 -2.64 -1.34
N ALA A 147 -5.86 -2.01 -2.47
CA ALA A 147 -5.68 -2.55 -3.82
C ALA A 147 -4.89 -1.60 -4.73
N THR A 148 -5.31 -0.35 -4.83
CA THR A 148 -4.62 0.71 -5.58
C THR A 148 -3.73 1.54 -4.67
N ILE A 149 -4.21 1.83 -3.46
CA ILE A 149 -3.54 2.67 -2.48
C ILE A 149 -3.54 1.97 -1.11
N PHE A 150 -2.39 1.96 -0.47
CA PHE A 150 -2.16 1.39 0.85
C PHE A 150 -1.91 2.48 1.88
N HIS A 151 -2.40 2.27 3.10
CA HIS A 151 -1.86 2.98 4.26
C HIS A 151 -0.50 2.40 4.63
N GLY A 152 0.46 3.27 4.92
CA GLY A 152 1.73 2.82 5.43
C GLY A 152 2.50 3.88 6.18
N ARG A 153 3.66 3.45 6.65
CA ARG A 153 4.56 4.22 7.50
C ARG A 153 5.99 4.01 7.06
N GLU A 154 6.69 5.10 6.86
CA GLU A 154 8.14 5.11 6.87
C GLU A 154 8.60 5.11 8.32
N ILE A 155 9.23 4.03 8.78
CA ILE A 155 9.70 3.91 10.17
C ILE A 155 11.23 3.89 10.17
N ARG A 156 11.85 4.75 10.97
CA ARG A 156 13.30 4.87 11.14
C ARG A 156 13.69 4.54 12.58
N GLY A 157 14.96 4.19 12.80
CA GLY A 157 15.46 3.81 14.13
C GLY A 157 15.06 2.39 14.54
N VAL A 158 14.73 1.53 13.58
CA VAL A 158 14.22 0.19 13.87
C VAL A 158 15.35 -0.70 14.39
N THR A 159 15.15 -1.27 15.57
CA THR A 159 16.11 -2.21 16.16
C THR A 159 15.92 -3.60 15.56
N GLY A 160 16.98 -4.17 14.99
CA GLY A 160 16.94 -5.52 14.42
C GLY A 160 16.09 -5.64 13.15
N ALA A 161 15.95 -4.56 12.38
CA ALA A 161 15.15 -4.61 11.16
C ALA A 161 15.67 -5.69 10.20
N ARG A 162 14.70 -6.43 9.64
CA ARG A 162 14.91 -7.42 8.59
C ARG A 162 15.66 -6.81 7.39
N GLY A 163 16.55 -7.59 6.78
CA GLY A 163 17.44 -7.09 5.70
C GLY A 163 18.67 -6.30 6.18
N GLY A 164 18.95 -6.24 7.49
CA GLY A 164 20.18 -5.61 8.02
C GLY A 164 20.16 -4.07 7.96
N VAL A 165 18.97 -3.49 7.87
CA VAL A 165 18.72 -2.05 7.82
C VAL A 165 18.17 -1.53 9.14
N SER A 166 18.03 -0.23 9.29
CA SER A 166 17.41 0.43 10.46
C SER A 166 16.13 1.17 10.10
N MET A 167 15.59 0.89 8.91
CA MET A 167 14.42 1.56 8.37
C MET A 167 13.51 0.53 7.71
N VAL A 168 12.20 0.71 7.84
CA VAL A 168 11.21 -0.16 7.20
C VAL A 168 10.06 0.66 6.63
N ILE A 169 9.49 0.17 5.53
CA ILE A 169 8.15 0.54 5.12
C ILE A 169 7.19 -0.46 5.77
N HIS A 170 6.34 0.04 6.66
CA HIS A 170 5.29 -0.73 7.29
C HIS A 170 3.96 -0.43 6.59
N LEU A 171 3.40 -1.39 5.86
CA LEU A 171 2.08 -1.27 5.23
C LEU A 171 1.03 -1.91 6.14
N SER A 172 -0.12 -1.26 6.28
CA SER A 172 -1.22 -1.68 7.15
C SER A 172 -2.55 -1.64 6.42
N LEU A 173 -3.53 -2.41 6.89
CA LEU A 173 -4.85 -2.52 6.28
C LEU A 173 -5.62 -1.22 6.51
N ALA A 174 -6.06 -0.56 5.44
CA ALA A 174 -6.81 0.68 5.48
C ALA A 174 -8.29 0.44 5.78
N ASN A 175 -8.88 -0.56 5.13
CA ASN A 175 -10.32 -0.85 5.13
C ASN A 175 -10.66 -2.07 5.98
N GLY A 176 -10.35 -2.00 7.27
CA GLY A 176 -10.69 -3.05 8.22
C GLY A 176 -10.24 -2.74 9.64
N GLU A 177 -10.38 -3.73 10.51
CA GLU A 177 -9.80 -3.68 11.85
C GLU A 177 -8.32 -4.08 11.76
N ASP A 178 -7.45 -3.10 11.99
CA ASP A 178 -6.01 -3.31 12.08
C ASP A 178 -5.48 -2.57 13.32
N PRO A 179 -5.06 -3.28 14.37
CA PRO A 179 -4.45 -2.67 15.56
C PRO A 179 -3.16 -1.89 15.25
N GLU A 180 -2.53 -2.16 14.10
CA GLU A 180 -1.35 -1.47 13.60
C GLU A 180 -1.67 -0.52 12.44
N GLY A 181 -2.95 -0.36 12.10
CA GLY A 181 -3.46 0.55 11.08
C GLY A 181 -3.19 2.01 11.41
N TRP A 182 -3.46 2.91 10.46
CA TRP A 182 -3.40 4.35 10.72
C TRP A 182 -4.33 4.77 11.86
N THR A 183 -3.78 5.52 12.81
CA THR A 183 -4.53 6.06 13.93
C THR A 183 -5.50 7.14 13.46
N SER A 184 -6.47 7.51 14.31
CA SER A 184 -7.34 8.66 14.02
C SER A 184 -6.52 9.94 13.82
N GLY A 185 -5.48 10.14 14.65
CA GLY A 185 -4.59 11.29 14.55
C GLY A 185 -3.89 11.37 13.19
N GLU A 186 -3.39 10.25 12.67
CA GLU A 186 -2.74 10.20 11.35
C GLU A 186 -3.72 10.49 10.21
N ARG A 187 -4.98 10.07 10.34
CA ARG A 187 -6.02 10.34 9.34
C ARG A 187 -6.47 11.80 9.37
N GLU A 188 -6.59 12.38 10.57
CA GLU A 188 -7.04 13.76 10.79
C GLU A 188 -6.01 14.79 10.33
N ASP A 189 -4.72 14.55 10.58
CA ASP A 189 -3.63 15.46 10.17
C ASP A 189 -2.96 15.08 8.84
N TYR A 190 -3.60 14.21 8.06
CA TYR A 190 -3.04 13.70 6.83
C TYR A 190 -2.69 14.81 5.84
N ALA A 191 -1.41 14.84 5.45
CA ALA A 191 -0.88 15.84 4.52
C ALA A 191 0.24 15.26 3.64
N GLY A 192 0.09 14.03 3.15
CA GLY A 192 1.14 13.27 2.45
C GLY A 192 1.75 13.93 1.21
N TRP A 193 1.09 14.94 0.63
CA TRP A 193 1.59 15.74 -0.50
C TRP A 193 2.51 16.89 -0.09
N LEU A 194 2.65 17.18 1.21
CA LEU A 194 3.57 18.20 1.72
C LEU A 194 4.97 17.61 1.95
N SER A 195 5.96 18.49 2.05
CA SER A 195 7.32 18.05 2.40
C SER A 195 7.39 17.49 3.82
N ASP A 196 8.32 16.56 4.07
CA ASP A 196 8.53 15.93 5.39
C ASP A 196 8.69 16.92 6.54
N ARG A 197 9.26 18.10 6.26
CA ARG A 197 9.48 19.15 7.26
C ARG A 197 8.19 19.83 7.72
N GLN A 198 7.12 19.71 6.95
CA GLN A 198 5.81 20.30 7.23
C GLN A 198 4.84 19.29 7.85
N ARG A 199 5.24 18.02 7.93
CA ARG A 199 4.41 16.93 8.42
C ARG A 199 4.81 16.56 9.85
N ARG A 200 3.86 15.99 10.58
CA ARG A 200 4.08 15.53 11.95
C ARG A 200 4.72 14.14 11.93
N TRP A 201 5.92 14.06 12.48
CA TRP A 201 6.54 12.78 12.83
C TRP A 201 5.99 12.29 14.17
N ARG A 202 5.81 10.98 14.29
CA ARG A 202 5.30 10.32 15.50
C ARG A 202 6.32 9.33 16.03
N ASP A 203 6.41 9.20 17.35
CA ASP A 203 7.22 8.20 18.02
C ASP A 203 6.32 7.15 18.71
N GLY A 204 6.94 6.17 19.36
CA GLY A 204 6.21 5.14 20.07
C GLY A 204 5.36 5.62 21.25
N ASN A 205 5.64 6.78 21.84
CA ASN A 205 4.81 7.32 22.93
C ASN A 205 3.49 7.86 22.36
N VAL A 206 3.57 8.61 21.26
CA VAL A 206 2.38 9.10 20.54
C VAL A 206 1.50 7.93 20.11
N PHE A 207 2.07 6.85 19.57
CA PHE A 207 1.29 5.68 19.19
C PHE A 207 0.63 4.95 20.36
N ALA A 208 1.29 4.87 21.51
CA ALA A 208 0.68 4.28 22.69
C ALA A 208 -0.57 5.06 23.12
N GLU A 209 -0.53 6.39 23.05
CA GLU A 209 -1.68 7.26 23.33
C GLU A 209 -2.78 7.14 22.25
N GLU A 210 -2.38 6.99 20.99
CA GLU A 210 -3.30 6.88 19.84
C GLU A 210 -3.82 5.44 19.60
N GLY A 211 -3.47 4.47 20.46
CA GLY A 211 -4.06 3.12 20.47
C GLY A 211 -3.19 1.99 19.88
N PHE A 212 -2.00 2.29 19.35
CA PHE A 212 -1.02 1.30 18.88
C PHE A 212 0.06 1.03 19.94
N ALA A 213 -0.34 0.43 21.06
CA ALA A 213 0.55 0.16 22.22
C ALA A 213 1.75 -0.74 21.89
N GLY A 214 1.64 -1.63 20.89
CA GLY A 214 2.69 -2.56 20.49
C GLY A 214 3.82 -1.96 19.66
N PHE A 215 3.74 -0.69 19.27
CA PHE A 215 4.70 -0.07 18.34
C PHE A 215 6.16 -0.21 18.80
N LYS A 216 6.46 0.16 20.05
CA LYS A 216 7.82 0.08 20.60
C LYS A 216 8.35 -1.34 20.72
N GLN A 217 7.47 -2.27 21.10
CA GLN A 217 7.83 -3.69 21.15
C GLN A 217 8.18 -4.23 19.75
N LYS A 218 7.47 -3.77 18.72
CA LYS A 218 7.64 -4.24 17.34
C LYS A 218 8.85 -3.60 16.65
N PHE A 219 9.03 -2.29 16.79
CA PHE A 219 10.00 -1.53 16.01
C PHE A 219 11.19 -1.02 16.82
N GLY A 220 11.11 -0.99 18.15
CA GLY A 220 12.14 -0.49 19.05
C GLY A 220 11.73 0.81 19.76
N GLU A 221 12.37 1.07 20.89
CA GLU A 221 12.06 2.22 21.77
C GLU A 221 12.27 3.57 21.09
N ASP A 222 13.33 3.70 20.30
CA ASP A 222 13.71 4.94 19.62
C ASP A 222 13.11 5.07 18.21
N ALA A 223 12.23 4.15 17.83
CA ALA A 223 11.64 4.16 16.50
C ALA A 223 10.66 5.35 16.36
N PHE A 224 10.71 5.99 15.19
CA PHE A 224 9.84 7.10 14.84
C PHE A 224 9.42 7.00 13.38
N THR A 225 8.31 7.65 13.04
CA THR A 225 7.68 7.44 11.74
C THR A 225 7.03 8.68 11.15
N LEU A 226 6.93 8.62 9.83
CA LEU A 226 6.06 9.44 9.01
C LEU A 226 5.07 8.52 8.29
N HIS A 227 3.80 8.87 8.27
CA HIS A 227 2.79 8.11 7.54
C HIS A 227 2.70 8.59 6.09
N HIS A 228 2.55 7.66 5.15
CA HIS A 228 2.38 7.93 3.72
C HIS A 228 1.32 7.00 3.15
N ARG A 229 0.54 7.51 2.19
CA ARG A 229 -0.12 6.60 1.26
C ARG A 229 0.94 6.04 0.31
N PHE A 230 0.87 4.73 0.09
CA PHE A 230 1.74 4.02 -0.84
C PHE A 230 0.93 3.45 -1.99
N TYR A 231 1.57 3.28 -3.14
CA TYR A 231 1.00 2.58 -4.27
C TYR A 231 2.09 1.75 -4.95
N LEU A 232 1.65 0.78 -5.76
CA LEU A 232 2.55 -0.05 -6.54
C LEU A 232 2.77 0.59 -7.90
N HIS A 233 4.02 0.72 -8.31
CA HIS A 233 4.39 1.19 -9.64
C HIS A 233 5.13 0.09 -10.40
N ARG A 234 4.71 -0.14 -11.65
CA ARG A 234 5.41 -0.98 -12.62
C ARG A 234 5.95 -0.12 -13.75
N ASP A 235 7.27 -0.13 -13.92
CA ASP A 235 7.91 0.62 -15.01
C ASP A 235 7.81 -0.12 -16.35
N MET A 236 8.27 0.53 -17.42
CA MET A 236 8.25 -0.04 -18.78
C MET A 236 9.15 -1.27 -18.97
N GLN A 237 10.09 -1.51 -18.06
CA GLN A 237 10.99 -2.67 -18.06
C GLN A 237 10.45 -3.80 -17.17
N GLY A 238 9.24 -3.65 -16.63
CA GLY A 238 8.61 -4.61 -15.74
C GLY A 238 9.15 -4.57 -14.30
N GLY A 239 10.00 -3.59 -13.98
CA GLY A 239 10.48 -3.31 -12.63
C GLY A 239 9.31 -3.04 -11.69
N PHE A 240 9.44 -3.48 -10.43
CA PHE A 240 8.40 -3.33 -9.42
C PHE A 240 8.87 -2.37 -8.34
N TRP A 241 8.06 -1.36 -8.10
CA TRP A 241 8.34 -0.25 -7.23
C TRP A 241 7.24 -0.12 -6.18
N LEU A 242 7.66 0.20 -4.96
CA LEU A 242 6.78 0.73 -3.93
C LEU A 242 7.01 2.23 -3.87
N SER A 243 5.94 3.01 -4.03
CA SER A 243 6.03 4.45 -4.19
C SER A 243 5.18 5.17 -3.16
N ALA A 244 5.76 6.14 -2.46
CA ALA A 244 5.06 7.01 -1.53
C ALA A 244 4.40 8.19 -2.27
N GLU A 245 3.38 8.80 -1.67
CA GLU A 245 2.65 9.93 -2.28
C GLU A 245 3.53 11.15 -2.61
N ASP A 246 4.54 11.44 -1.78
CA ASP A 246 5.54 12.49 -2.03
C ASP A 246 6.46 12.17 -3.24
N GLY A 247 6.31 10.97 -3.80
CA GLY A 247 7.00 10.41 -4.96
C GLY A 247 8.45 10.02 -4.70
N CYS A 248 8.77 9.69 -3.45
CA CYS A 248 9.85 8.77 -3.16
C CYS A 248 9.44 7.37 -3.65
N GLU A 249 10.27 6.75 -4.48
CA GLU A 249 10.04 5.40 -5.00
C GLU A 249 11.21 4.51 -4.59
N GLY A 250 10.89 3.26 -4.25
CA GLY A 250 11.86 2.22 -3.97
C GLY A 250 11.66 1.04 -4.89
N VAL A 251 12.75 0.57 -5.50
CA VAL A 251 12.77 -0.70 -6.24
C VAL A 251 13.14 -1.83 -5.29
N ALA A 252 12.47 -2.98 -5.44
CA ALA A 252 12.82 -4.17 -4.67
C ALA A 252 14.24 -4.62 -5.03
N GLU A 253 15.13 -4.64 -4.05
CA GLU A 253 16.52 -5.07 -4.19
C GLU A 253 16.88 -6.06 -3.08
N GLU A 254 17.76 -6.99 -3.40
CA GLU A 254 18.38 -7.83 -2.38
C GLU A 254 19.25 -6.97 -1.47
N ALA A 255 19.12 -7.17 -0.16
CA ALA A 255 19.94 -6.45 0.81
C ALA A 255 21.42 -6.77 0.57
N LYS A 256 22.18 -5.79 0.07
CA LYS A 256 23.63 -5.93 -0.03
C LYS A 256 24.19 -5.92 1.40
N PRO A 257 25.01 -6.92 1.79
CA PRO A 257 25.73 -6.84 3.05
C PRO A 257 26.48 -5.52 3.09
N ARG A 258 26.43 -4.79 4.21
CA ARG A 258 27.30 -3.63 4.40
C ARG A 258 28.72 -4.10 4.09
N GLY A 259 29.31 -3.55 3.03
CA GLY A 259 30.70 -3.84 2.70
C GLY A 259 31.50 -3.62 3.97
N ARG A 260 32.28 -4.62 4.39
CA ARG A 260 33.20 -4.45 5.51
C ARG A 260 34.04 -3.22 5.14
N ASP A 261 33.89 -2.18 5.95
CA ASP A 261 34.78 -1.03 5.89
C ASP A 261 36.18 -1.60 6.16
N PHE A 262 37.00 -1.74 5.13
CA PHE A 262 38.43 -2.01 5.28
C PHE A 262 39.11 -0.71 5.73
N GLY A 263 38.56 -0.07 6.76
CA GLY A 263 39.15 1.01 7.54
C GLY A 263 40.34 0.49 8.33
N GLY A 264 41.38 0.12 7.61
CA GLY A 264 42.68 -0.33 8.10
C GLY A 264 43.81 0.39 7.36
N GLY A 265 43.57 1.63 6.92
CA GLY A 265 44.63 2.56 6.53
C GLY A 265 45.31 3.11 7.78
N ALA A 266 46.11 2.28 8.45
CA ALA A 266 47.02 2.77 9.46
C ALA A 266 47.95 3.79 8.80
N SER A 267 47.80 5.05 9.21
CA SER A 267 48.83 6.07 9.11
C SER A 267 50.14 5.51 9.66
N ILE A 268 51.11 5.30 8.79
CA ILE A 268 52.51 5.07 9.18
C ILE A 268 53.31 6.26 8.63
N PHE A 269 53.33 7.35 9.38
CA PHE A 269 54.43 8.32 9.34
C PHE A 269 54.96 8.49 10.76
N GLY A 270 56.26 8.21 10.95
CA GLY A 270 56.95 8.60 12.17
C GLY A 270 58.16 7.75 12.57
N ARG A 271 59.23 7.77 11.76
CA ARG A 271 60.61 8.05 12.19
C ARG A 271 61.56 8.10 11.00
#